data_AF-A0A523ZIG1-F1
#
_entry.id   AF-A0A523ZIG1-F1
#
_cell.length_a   1.000
_cell.length_b   1.000
_cell.length_c   1.000
_cell.angle_alpha   90.00
_cell.angle_beta   90.00
_cell.angle_gamma   90.00
#
_symmetry.space_group_name_H-M   'P 1'
#
loop_
_entity.id
_entity.type
_entity.pdbx_description
1 polymer ?
#
loop_
_entity_poly.entity_id
_entity_poly.type
_entity_poly.pdbx_seq_one_letter_code
_entity_poly.pdbx_strand_id
1 'polypeptide(L)'
;LPICRGGKVKDDQDVAIVNTGTMVVHALIATEQLAKEGIECAVVNARFIKPLHSELILGQAYVAKGLMTIGEDALAAGLGEGMARRISSSFAVLARGGDSRQ
;
A
#
# COMPACT_ATOMS: atom_id res chain seq x y z
N LEU A 1 -10.34 -6.09 -13.22
CA LEU A 1 -10.75 -5.83 -11.83
C LEU A 1 -9.51 -5.90 -10.95
N PRO A 2 -9.27 -4.96 -10.02
CA PRO A 2 -8.23 -5.14 -9.02
C PRO A 2 -8.52 -6.45 -8.26
N ILE A 3 -7.55 -7.35 -8.25
CA ILE A 3 -7.69 -8.63 -7.54
C ILE A 3 -7.41 -8.32 -6.07
N CYS A 4 -8.45 -8.19 -5.26
CA CYS A 4 -8.30 -8.23 -3.81
C CYS A 4 -8.35 -9.69 -3.39
N ARG A 5 -7.19 -10.26 -3.09
CA ARG A 5 -7.06 -11.58 -2.44
C ARG A 5 -6.48 -11.33 -1.06
N GLY A 6 -7.25 -11.72 -0.05
CA GLY A 6 -7.09 -11.29 1.34
C GLY A 6 -8.50 -11.11 1.87
N GLY A 7 -8.82 -11.77 2.99
CA GLY A 7 -10.18 -11.91 3.49
C GLY A 7 -10.89 -10.57 3.65
N LYS A 8 -12.23 -10.64 3.69
CA LYS A 8 -13.18 -9.57 4.04
C LYS A 8 -12.50 -8.37 4.71
N VAL A 9 -12.80 -7.15 4.24
CA VAL A 9 -12.55 -5.90 4.96
C VAL A 9 -12.98 -6.09 6.42
N LYS A 10 -12.04 -6.51 7.24
CA LYS A 10 -12.11 -6.61 8.68
C LYS A 10 -11.30 -5.41 9.14
N ASP A 11 -11.74 -4.79 10.22
CA ASP A 11 -11.14 -3.59 10.79
C ASP A 11 -9.69 -3.79 11.31
N ASP A 12 -9.05 -4.92 10.97
CA ASP A 12 -7.79 -5.41 11.50
C ASP A 12 -6.75 -5.75 10.39
N GLN A 13 -6.82 -5.16 9.20
CA GLN A 13 -5.79 -5.38 8.17
C GLN A 13 -4.44 -4.77 8.60
N ASP A 14 -3.40 -5.60 8.73
CA ASP A 14 -2.09 -5.11 9.16
C ASP A 14 -1.41 -4.32 8.05
N VAL A 15 -1.38 -4.87 6.83
CA VAL A 15 -0.69 -4.24 5.69
C VAL A 15 -1.48 -4.39 4.39
N ALA A 16 -1.57 -3.32 3.61
CA ALA A 16 -1.99 -3.40 2.22
C ALA A 16 -0.77 -3.32 1.28
N ILE A 17 -0.57 -4.38 0.50
CA ILE A 17 0.49 -4.54 -0.50
C ILE A 17 -0.05 -4.11 -1.86
N VAL A 18 0.42 -2.98 -2.36
CA VAL A 18 0.06 -2.43 -3.67
C VAL A 18 1.15 -2.77 -4.68
N ASN A 19 0.79 -3.47 -5.76
CA ASN A 19 1.72 -3.90 -6.79
C ASN A 19 1.34 -3.42 -8.18
N THR A 20 2.29 -3.52 -9.11
CA THR A 20 2.07 -3.34 -10.55
C THR A 20 2.74 -4.46 -11.34
N GLY A 21 2.26 -4.68 -12.56
CA GLY A 21 2.90 -5.59 -13.51
C GLY A 21 2.90 -7.06 -13.06
N THR A 22 4.04 -7.72 -13.26
CA THR A 22 4.29 -9.15 -12.99
C THR A 22 4.47 -9.45 -11.51
N MET A 23 4.67 -8.43 -10.66
CA MET A 23 4.94 -8.59 -9.23
C MET A 23 3.75 -9.07 -8.40
N VAL A 24 2.55 -9.18 -8.99
CA VAL A 24 1.36 -9.70 -8.31
C VAL A 24 1.56 -11.11 -7.74
N VAL A 25 2.30 -11.98 -8.45
CA VAL A 25 2.57 -13.35 -7.98
C VAL A 25 3.45 -13.32 -6.74
N HIS A 26 4.49 -12.50 -6.75
CA HIS A 26 5.40 -12.31 -5.61
C HIS A 26 4.66 -11.70 -4.41
N ALA A 27 3.75 -10.75 -4.64
CA ALA A 27 2.92 -10.17 -3.57
C ALA A 27 1.98 -11.20 -2.91
N LEU A 28 1.41 -12.12 -3.69
CA LEU A 28 0.60 -13.22 -3.17
C LEU A 28 1.44 -14.20 -2.34
N ILE A 29 2.62 -14.60 -2.84
CA ILE A 29 3.54 -15.46 -2.10
C ILE A 29 3.98 -14.80 -0.78
N ALA A 30 4.31 -13.50 -0.81
CA ALA A 30 4.68 -12.76 0.39
C ALA A 30 3.53 -12.75 1.41
N THR A 31 2.28 -12.59 0.95
CA THR A 31 1.10 -12.65 1.83
C THR A 31 0.94 -14.04 2.46
N GLU A 32 1.16 -15.12 1.72
CA GLU A 32 1.11 -16.49 2.26
C GLU A 32 2.20 -16.75 3.31
N GLN A 33 3.37 -16.11 3.17
CA GLN A 33 4.45 -16.19 4.15
C GLN A 33 4.10 -15.38 5.40
N LEU A 34 3.66 -14.13 5.23
CA LEU A 34 3.26 -13.24 6.32
C LEU A 34 2.10 -13.80 7.13
N ALA A 35 1.14 -14.47 6.48
CA ALA A 35 0.04 -15.16 7.17
C ALA A 35 0.54 -16.26 8.13
N LYS A 36 1.65 -16.94 7.83
CA LYS A 36 2.25 -17.94 8.74
C LYS A 36 2.85 -17.30 10.00
N GLU A 37 3.18 -16.02 9.91
CA GLU A 37 3.66 -15.19 11.03
C GLU A 37 2.52 -14.47 11.74
N GLY A 38 1.27 -14.70 11.31
CA GLY A 38 0.07 -14.06 11.88
C GLY A 38 -0.18 -12.64 11.39
N ILE A 39 0.47 -12.22 10.30
CA ILE A 39 0.31 -10.90 9.68
C ILE A 39 -0.65 -11.02 8.50
N GLU A 40 -1.80 -10.34 8.59
CA GLU A 40 -2.83 -10.37 7.55
C GLU A 40 -2.61 -9.22 6.55
N CYS A 41 -2.43 -9.58 5.27
CA CYS A 41 -2.19 -8.61 4.21
C CYS A 41 -3.30 -8.61 3.15
N ALA A 42 -3.64 -7.42 2.66
CA ALA A 42 -4.41 -7.25 1.44
C ALA A 42 -3.46 -7.09 0.24
N VAL A 43 -3.71 -7.80 -0.86
CA VAL A 43 -2.98 -7.59 -2.12
C VAL A 43 -3.83 -6.77 -3.07
N VAL A 44 -3.26 -5.68 -3.61
CA VAL A 44 -3.93 -4.76 -4.53
C VAL A 44 -3.08 -4.59 -5.77
N ASN A 45 -3.61 -4.98 -6.93
CA ASN A 45 -2.97 -4.70 -8.21
C ASN A 45 -3.47 -3.34 -8.74
N ALA A 46 -2.59 -2.33 -8.74
CA ALA A 46 -2.89 -0.98 -9.21
C ALA A 46 -3.03 -0.90 -10.75
N ARG A 47 -2.51 -1.90 -11.49
CA ARG A 47 -2.48 -2.05 -12.96
C ARG A 47 -1.73 -0.96 -13.72
N PHE A 48 -1.89 0.30 -13.33
CA PHE A 48 -1.25 1.46 -13.92
C PHE A 48 -0.64 2.34 -12.83
N ILE A 49 0.58 2.82 -13.07
CA ILE A 49 1.21 3.86 -12.24
C ILE A 49 0.55 5.22 -12.52
N LYS A 50 0.20 5.46 -13.79
CA LYS A 50 -0.45 6.68 -14.27
C LYS A 50 -1.55 6.32 -15.28
N PRO A 51 -2.78 6.85 -15.13
CA PRO A 51 -3.27 7.58 -13.96
C PRO A 51 -3.34 6.67 -12.71
N LEU A 52 -3.05 7.23 -11.54
CA LEU A 52 -3.07 6.49 -10.28
C LEU A 52 -4.52 6.28 -9.80
N HIS A 53 -4.86 5.05 -9.39
CA HIS A 53 -6.20 4.71 -8.90
C HIS A 53 -6.44 5.24 -7.47
N SER A 54 -6.60 6.55 -7.37
CA SER A 54 -6.57 7.31 -6.12
C SER A 54 -7.55 6.81 -5.06
N GLU A 55 -8.81 6.58 -5.42
CA GLU A 55 -9.84 6.14 -4.47
C GLU A 55 -9.53 4.78 -3.85
N LEU A 56 -9.00 3.86 -4.67
CA LEU A 56 -8.61 2.52 -4.21
C LEU A 56 -7.46 2.62 -3.21
N ILE A 57 -6.43 3.42 -3.51
CA ILE A 57 -5.28 3.62 -2.63
C ILE A 57 -5.68 4.30 -1.33
N LEU A 58 -6.52 5.34 -1.40
CA LEU A 58 -7.00 6.03 -0.20
C LEU A 58 -7.90 5.14 0.67
N GLY A 59 -8.76 4.33 0.04
CA GLY A 59 -9.57 3.36 0.78
C GLY A 59 -8.71 2.37 1.56
N GLN A 60 -7.63 1.87 0.95
CA GLN A 60 -6.67 0.99 1.62
C GLN A 60 -5.87 1.73 2.70
N ALA A 61 -5.45 2.96 2.44
CA ALA A 61 -4.77 3.82 3.42
C ALA A 61 -5.62 4.09 4.66
N TYR A 62 -6.95 4.07 4.53
CA TYR A 62 -7.88 4.32 5.63
C TYR A 62 -8.09 3.08 6.52
N VAL A 63 -8.07 1.87 5.93
CA VAL A 63 -8.39 0.63 6.65
C VAL A 63 -7.15 -0.17 7.10
N ALA A 64 -6.03 -0.05 6.40
CA ALA A 64 -4.82 -0.80 6.71
C ALA A 64 -3.93 -0.03 7.71
N LYS A 65 -3.29 -0.74 8.64
CA LYS A 65 -2.31 -0.14 9.56
C LYS A 65 -1.04 0.33 8.85
N GLY A 66 -0.72 -0.26 7.69
CA GLY A 66 0.40 0.12 6.84
C GLY A 66 0.15 -0.12 5.37
N LEU A 67 0.89 0.61 4.53
CA LEU A 67 0.91 0.45 3.08
C LEU A 67 2.32 0.10 2.61
N MET A 68 2.42 -0.87 1.70
CA MET A 68 3.68 -1.28 1.09
C MET A 68 3.52 -1.35 -0.43
N THR A 69 4.52 -0.92 -1.18
CA THR A 69 4.55 -1.08 -2.64
C THR A 69 5.53 -2.16 -3.06
N ILE A 70 5.14 -3.02 -4.00
CA ILE A 70 6.03 -3.99 -4.65
C ILE A 70 5.93 -3.81 -6.16
N GLY A 71 7.03 -3.47 -6.81
CA GLY A 71 7.06 -3.19 -8.24
C GLY A 71 8.47 -3.24 -8.81
N GLU A 72 8.54 -3.30 -10.13
CA GLU A 72 9.79 -3.23 -10.91
C GLU A 72 10.06 -1.81 -11.44
N ASP A 73 9.21 -0.86 -11.06
CA ASP A 73 9.30 0.53 -11.46
C ASP A 73 10.38 1.29 -10.70
N ALA A 74 10.83 2.39 -11.29
CA ALA A 74 11.83 3.25 -10.68
C ALA A 74 11.27 3.89 -9.38
N LEU A 75 12.14 4.04 -8.37
CA LEU A 75 11.79 4.75 -7.13
C LEU A 75 11.27 6.17 -7.43
N ALA A 76 11.93 6.88 -8.36
CA ALA A 76 11.50 8.17 -8.85
C ALA A 76 10.42 8.03 -9.94
N ALA A 77 9.37 8.83 -9.82
CA ALA A 77 8.19 8.87 -10.68
C ALA A 77 7.39 7.55 -10.80
N GLY A 78 7.71 6.54 -9.99
CA GLY A 78 7.02 5.25 -9.89
C GLY A 78 5.75 5.26 -9.03
N LEU A 79 5.22 4.06 -8.79
CA LEU A 79 4.06 3.79 -7.96
C LEU A 79 4.28 4.31 -6.53
N GLY A 80 5.43 4.02 -5.93
CA GLY A 80 5.76 4.42 -4.57
C GLY A 80 5.66 5.93 -4.37
N GLU A 81 6.31 6.72 -5.23
CA GLU A 81 6.23 8.18 -5.17
C GLU A 81 4.80 8.68 -5.47
N GLY A 82 4.13 8.08 -6.47
CA GLY A 82 2.74 8.40 -6.80
C GLY A 82 1.80 8.23 -5.61
N MET A 83 1.90 7.10 -4.91
CA MET A 83 1.14 6.79 -3.71
C MET A 83 1.48 7.70 -2.56
N ALA A 84 2.76 7.86 -2.22
CA ALA A 84 3.20 8.74 -1.13
C ALA A 84 2.68 10.17 -1.32
N ARG A 85 2.84 10.73 -2.53
CA ARG A 85 2.31 12.06 -2.86
C ARG A 85 0.79 12.12 -2.70
N ARG A 86 0.08 11.10 -3.18
CA ARG A 86 -1.39 11.07 -3.14
C ARG A 86 -1.93 10.99 -1.72
N ILE A 87 -1.28 10.21 -0.86
CA ILE A 87 -1.60 10.06 0.56
C ILE A 87 -1.29 11.36 1.29
N SER A 88 -0.09 11.92 1.15
CA SER A 88 0.30 13.18 1.79
C SER A 88 -0.57 14.37 1.38
N SER A 89 -1.14 14.34 0.18
CA SER A 89 -2.07 15.38 -0.29
C SER A 89 -3.51 15.22 0.24
N SER A 90 -3.85 14.05 0.79
CA SER A 90 -5.21 13.74 1.27
C SER A 90 -5.34 13.61 2.77
N PHE A 91 -4.27 13.20 3.46
CA PHE A 91 -4.23 13.12 4.91
C PHE A 91 -3.41 14.29 5.44
N ALA A 92 -3.95 15.00 6.42
CA ALA A 92 -3.17 15.97 7.17
C ALA A 92 -2.12 15.20 7.98
N VAL A 93 -0.87 15.23 7.54
CA VAL A 93 0.24 14.71 8.34
C VAL A 93 0.52 15.72 9.45
N LEU A 94 0.06 15.43 10.67
CA LEU A 94 0.53 16.12 11.87
C LEU A 94 1.99 15.70 12.11
N ALA A 95 2.92 16.47 11.55
CA ALA A 95 4.32 16.38 11.95
C ALA A 95 4.40 16.81 13.42
N ARG A 96 4.58 15.87 14.35
CA ARG A 96 5.11 16.22 15.67
C ARG A 96 6.51 16.77 15.43
N GLY A 97 6.65 18.08 15.48
CA GLY A 97 7.95 18.73 15.49
C GLY A 97 8.78 18.08 16.61
N GLY A 98 9.89 17.44 16.24
CA GLY A 98 10.89 17.07 17.21
C GLY A 98 11.32 18.35 17.91
N ASP A 99 11.20 18.36 19.24
CA ASP A 99 11.66 19.46 20.08
C ASP A 99 13.13 19.68 19.78
N SER A 100 13.42 20.75 19.03
CA SER A 100 14.77 21.25 18.81
C SER A 100 15.25 21.85 20.13
N ARG A 101 15.68 20.98 21.03
CA ARG A 101 16.45 21.35 22.21
C ARG A 101 17.73 20.52 22.26
N GLN A 102 18.79 21.26 21.93
CA GLN A 102 20.22 21.07 22.20
C GLN A 102 21.02 20.31 21.14
#